data_AF-A0A2J4XVJ3-F1
#
_entry.id   AF-A0A2J4XVJ3-F1
#
_cell.length_a   1.000
_cell.length_b   1.000
_cell.length_c   1.000
_cell.angle_alpha   90.00
_cell.angle_beta   90.00
_cell.angle_gamma   90.00
#
_symmetry.space_group_name_H-M   'P 1'
#
loop_
_entity.id
_entity.type
_entity.pdbx_description
1 polymer ?
#
loop_
_entity_poly.entity_id
_entity_poly.type
_entity_poly.pdbx_seq_one_letter_code
_entity_poly.pdbx_strand_id
1 'polypeptide(L)' 'MFRKLAAECFGTFWLVFGGCGSAVLAAAFPELGIGFAGVALAYGLTVLT' A
#
# COMPACT_ATOMS: atom_id res chain seq x y z
N MET A 1 -11.13 7.63 22.92
CA MET A 1 -9.86 7.68 22.15
C MET A 1 -9.47 6.35 21.52
N PHE A 2 -9.62 5.21 22.20
CA PHE A 2 -9.26 3.89 21.66
C PHE A 2 -9.72 3.61 20.22
N ARG A 3 -10.97 3.99 19.90
CA ARG A 3 -11.57 3.79 18.57
C ARG A 3 -10.86 4.55 17.44
N LYS A 4 -10.30 5.74 17.73
CA LYS A 4 -9.47 6.49 16.77
C LYS A 4 -8.10 5.83 16.62
N LEU A 5 -7.48 5.41 17.73
CA LEU A 5 -6.19 4.72 17.70
C LEU A 5 -6.25 3.42 16.90
N ALA A 6 -7.34 2.66 17.04
CA ALA A 6 -7.57 1.46 16.24
C ALA A 6 -7.71 1.80 14.74
N ALA A 7 -8.47 2.84 14.40
CA ALA A 7 -8.61 3.28 13.01
C ALA A 7 -7.27 3.72 12.39
N GLU A 8 -6.48 4.51 13.11
CA GLU A 8 -5.14 4.92 12.66
C GLU A 8 -4.21 3.71 12.50
N CYS A 9 -4.27 2.75 13.42
CA CYS A 9 -3.45 1.53 13.34
C CYS A 9 -3.80 0.70 12.10
N PHE A 10 -5.09 0.47 11.83
CA PHE A 10 -5.53 -0.25 10.64
C PHE A 10 -5.25 0.52 9.35
N GLY A 11 -5.43 1.84 9.33
CA GLY A 11 -5.10 2.68 8.18
C GLY A 11 -3.61 2.65 7.87
N THR A 12 -2.75 2.80 8.89
CA THR A 12 -1.29 2.74 8.71
C THR A 12 -0.83 1.34 8.29
N PHE A 13 -1.45 0.30 8.86
CA PHE A 13 -1.21 -1.09 8.44
C PHE A 13 -1.56 -1.29 6.96
N TRP A 14 -2.72 -0.78 6.52
CA TRP A 14 -3.17 -0.89 5.13
C TRP A 14 -2.25 -0.13 4.16
N LEU A 15 -1.80 1.06 4.57
CA LEU A 15 -0.84 1.88 3.84
C LEU A 15 0.48 1.14 3.60
N VAL A 16 1.07 0.58 4.66
CA VAL A 16 2.34 -0.15 4.55
C VAL A 16 2.14 -1.46 3.80
N PHE A 17 1.07 -2.19 4.08
CA PHE A 17 0.84 -3.49 3.45
C PHE A 17 0.55 -3.37 1.96
N GLY A 18 -0.30 -2.45 1.53
CA GLY A 18 -0.60 -2.24 0.11
C GLY A 18 0.54 -1.55 -0.64
N GLY A 19 1.16 -0.53 -0.05
CA GLY A 19 2.27 0.19 -0.64
C GLY A 19 3.55 -0.65 -0.75
N CYS A 20 4.13 -1.07 0.38
CA CYS A 20 5.34 -1.89 0.37
C CYS A 20 5.09 -3.30 -0.19
N GLY A 21 3.90 -3.88 0.04
CA GLY A 21 3.57 -5.19 -0.51
C GLY A 21 3.53 -5.19 -2.03
N SER A 22 2.92 -4.18 -2.65
CA SER A 22 2.93 -4.04 -4.12
C SER A 22 4.34 -3.81 -4.67
N ALA A 23 5.17 -3.06 -3.94
CA ALA A 23 6.58 -2.85 -4.30
C ALA A 23 7.39 -4.15 -4.29
N VAL A 24 7.26 -4.96 -3.24
CA VAL A 24 8.06 -6.19 -3.09
C VAL A 24 7.53 -7.32 -3.98
N LEU A 25 6.22 -7.46 -4.10
CA LEU A 25 5.60 -8.61 -4.77
C LEU A 25 5.39 -8.39 -6.27
N ALA A 26 5.11 -7.15 -6.70
CA ALA A 26 4.64 -6.89 -8.06
C ALA A 26 5.48 -5.87 -8.86
N ALA A 27 6.37 -5.09 -8.23
CA ALA A 27 7.10 -4.05 -8.97
C ALA A 27 8.06 -4.60 -10.02
N ALA A 28 8.73 -5.73 -9.72
CA ALA A 28 9.75 -6.34 -10.58
C ALA A 28 9.33 -7.71 -11.13
N PHE A 29 8.02 -7.98 -11.23
CA PHE A 29 7.54 -9.21 -11.82
C PHE A 29 7.94 -9.28 -13.30
N PRO A 30 8.49 -10.41 -13.80
CA PRO A 30 8.94 -10.51 -15.19
C PRO A 30 7.76 -10.30 -16.15
N GLU A 31 7.95 -9.43 -17.14
CA GLU A 31 7.01 -9.06 -18.21
C GLU A 31 5.69 -8.37 -17.78
N LEU A 32 5.26 -8.54 -16.52
CA LEU A 32 3.97 -8.05 -15.97
C LEU A 32 4.14 -7.15 -14.74
N GLY A 33 5.36 -6.69 -14.44
CA GLY A 33 5.64 -5.85 -13.28
C GLY A 33 4.95 -4.49 -13.35
N ILE A 34 4.43 -4.01 -12.22
CA ILE A 34 3.72 -2.73 -12.14
C ILE A 34 4.67 -1.51 -12.15
N GLY A 35 5.98 -1.74 -11.95
CA GLY A 35 7.02 -0.72 -11.92
C GLY A 35 6.79 0.36 -10.86
N PHE A 36 7.58 1.44 -10.92
CA PHE A 36 7.48 2.53 -9.94
C PHE A 36 6.14 3.28 -9.99
N ALA A 37 5.56 3.43 -11.18
CA ALA A 37 4.27 4.10 -11.35
C ALA A 37 3.13 3.33 -10.69
N GLY A 38 3.11 2.00 -10.79
CA GLY A 38 2.10 1.18 -10.14
C GLY A 38 2.24 1.15 -8.62
N VAL A 39 3.47 1.15 -8.11
CA VAL A 39 3.72 1.27 -6.66
C VAL A 39 3.25 2.64 -6.12
N ALA A 40 3.52 3.72 -6.85
CA ALA A 40 3.04 5.05 -6.48
C ALA A 40 1.50 5.13 -6.46
N LEU A 41 0.84 4.50 -7.43
CA LEU A 41 -0.62 4.40 -7.48
C LEU A 41 -1.17 3.58 -6.30
N ALA A 42 -0.53 2.46 -5.96
CA ALA A 42 -0.93 1.61 -4.84
C ALA A 42 -0.85 2.37 -3.49
N TYR A 43 0.23 3.12 -3.27
CA TYR A 43 0.36 4.01 -2.11
C TYR A 43 -0.78 5.05 -2.05
N GLY A 44 -1.09 5.70 -3.17
CA GLY A 44 -2.19 6.68 -3.22
C GLY A 44 -3.56 6.06 -2.90
N LEU A 45 -3.84 4.87 -3.42
CA LEU A 45 -5.09 4.14 -3.17
C LEU A 45 -5.23 3.69 -1.71
N THR A 46 -4.13 3.28 -1.05
CA THR A 46 -4.18 2.89 0.37
C THR A 46 -4.49 4.03 1.34
N VAL A 47 -4.34 5.29 0.91
CA VAL A 47 -4.69 6.48 1.70
C VAL A 47 -6.12 6.95 1.43
N LEU A 48 -6.62 6.71 0.21
CA LEU A 48 -8.01 6.97 -0.16
C LEU A 48 -9.00 5.95 0.44
N THR A 49 -8.50 4.82 0.93
CA THR A 49 -9.28 3.73 1.53
C THR A 49 -9.28 3.83 3.06
#